data_AF-A0A7I4YY55-F1
#
_entry.id   AF-A0A7I4YY55-F1
#
_cell.length_a   1.000
_cell.length_b   1.000
_cell.length_c   1.000
_cell.angle_alpha   90.00
_cell.angle_beta   90.00
_cell.angle_gamma   90.00
#
_symmetry.space_group_name_H-M   'P 1'
#
loop_
_entity.id
_entity.type
_entity.pdbx_description
1 polymer ?
#
loop_
_entity_poly.entity_id
_entity_poly.type
_entity_poly.pdbx_seq_one_letter_code
_entity_poly.pdbx_strand_id
1 'polypeptide(L)'
;MGSAARSLATCYRWYRRLSRGEIHFDEAPRSGRPRSTKTDTVLASVQSNPSQGFRVMEKTTSAPRSTMHDILHRRRFRAAFPEIIPHTLTESERQVRVDLFRKPLDRKRMVASTSFIIAHDEKWISNENPHRKLQWLAIDMRPEAVA
;
A
#
# COMPACT_ATOMS: atom_id res chain seq x y z
N MET A 1 -16.17 -25.96 47.03
CA MET A 1 -15.97 -24.85 46.08
C MET A 1 -15.41 -25.44 44.80
N GLY A 2 -16.09 -25.26 43.66
CA GLY A 2 -15.68 -25.89 42.39
C GLY A 2 -14.29 -25.42 41.95
N SER A 3 -13.49 -26.32 41.41
CA SER A 3 -12.09 -26.08 40.99
C SER A 3 -11.90 -24.97 39.94
N ALA A 4 -13.00 -24.52 39.31
CA ALA A 4 -13.01 -23.42 38.35
C ALA A 4 -13.36 -22.03 38.95
N ALA A 5 -13.59 -21.95 40.26
CA ALA A 5 -13.93 -20.69 40.92
C ALA A 5 -12.74 -19.72 40.98
N ARG A 6 -13.00 -18.42 40.74
CA ARG A 6 -11.98 -17.37 40.83
C ARG A 6 -11.59 -17.12 42.29
N SER A 7 -10.36 -16.67 42.52
CA SER A 7 -9.85 -16.41 43.87
C SER A 7 -10.63 -15.27 44.55
N LEU A 8 -10.76 -15.35 45.87
CA LEU A 8 -11.41 -14.32 46.70
C LEU A 8 -10.83 -12.91 46.46
N ALA A 9 -9.50 -12.83 46.24
CA ALA A 9 -8.81 -11.59 45.90
C ALA A 9 -9.31 -10.97 44.58
N THR A 10 -9.64 -11.79 43.59
CA THR A 10 -10.20 -11.35 42.31
C THR A 10 -11.62 -10.82 42.51
N CYS A 11 -12.44 -11.50 43.33
CA CYS A 11 -13.79 -11.05 43.67
C CYS A 11 -13.78 -9.67 44.36
N TYR A 12 -12.92 -9.46 45.35
CA TYR A 12 -12.78 -8.15 46.01
C TYR A 12 -12.23 -7.05 45.08
N ARG A 13 -11.39 -7.41 44.09
CA ARG A 13 -10.93 -6.45 43.07
C ARG A 13 -12.10 -5.99 42.20
N TRP A 14 -12.96 -6.91 41.77
CA TRP A 14 -14.16 -6.58 41.00
C TRP A 14 -15.20 -5.79 41.80
N TYR A 15 -15.45 -6.18 43.04
CA TYR A 15 -16.35 -5.42 43.93
C TYR A 15 -15.92 -3.96 44.07
N ARG A 16 -14.61 -3.71 44.27
CA ARG A 16 -14.06 -2.34 44.35
C ARG A 16 -14.19 -1.55 43.05
N ARG A 17 -14.12 -2.19 41.88
CA ARG A 17 -14.32 -1.54 40.59
C ARG A 17 -15.79 -1.15 40.40
N LEU A 18 -16.69 -2.10 40.68
CA LEU A 18 -18.14 -1.88 40.61
C LEU A 18 -18.61 -0.80 41.60
N SER A 19 -18.08 -0.79 42.83
CA SER A 19 -18.40 0.24 43.83
C SER A 19 -17.91 1.63 43.45
N ARG A 20 -16.97 1.74 42.50
CA ARG A 20 -16.48 3.01 41.92
C ARG A 20 -17.25 3.42 40.66
N GLY A 21 -18.29 2.67 40.27
CA GLY A 21 -19.08 2.93 39.07
C GLY A 21 -18.43 2.47 37.76
N GLU A 22 -17.33 1.69 37.80
CA GLU A 22 -16.75 1.10 36.59
C GLU A 22 -17.62 -0.07 36.10
N ILE A 23 -18.38 0.14 35.02
CA ILE A 23 -19.22 -0.88 34.38
C ILE A 23 -18.54 -1.57 33.18
N HIS A 24 -17.25 -1.30 32.95
CA HIS A 24 -16.47 -1.91 31.88
C HIS A 24 -15.79 -3.20 32.37
N PHE A 25 -16.25 -4.32 31.85
CA PHE A 25 -15.73 -5.66 32.19
C PHE A 25 -14.53 -6.08 31.34
N ASP A 26 -14.22 -5.32 30.30
CA ASP A 26 -13.04 -5.56 29.48
C ASP A 26 -11.76 -5.33 30.30
N GLU A 27 -10.74 -6.10 29.98
CA GLU A 27 -9.42 -5.84 30.53
C GLU A 27 -8.91 -4.49 30.00
N ALA A 28 -8.36 -3.70 30.91
CA ALA A 28 -7.63 -2.50 30.51
C ALA A 28 -6.50 -2.88 29.53
N PRO A 29 -6.15 -2.00 28.57
CA PRO A 29 -5.06 -2.26 27.65
C PRO A 29 -3.81 -2.66 28.43
N ARG A 30 -3.35 -3.90 28.22
CA ARG A 30 -2.12 -4.38 28.86
C ARG A 30 -0.96 -3.53 28.36
N SER A 31 -0.04 -3.16 29.26
CA SER A 31 1.25 -2.56 28.90
C SER A 31 2.09 -3.59 28.15
N GLY A 32 1.78 -3.82 26.88
CA GLY A 32 2.53 -4.72 26.01
C GLY A 32 3.96 -4.21 25.80
N ARG A 33 4.73 -4.97 25.02
CA ARG A 33 6.10 -4.57 24.64
C ARG A 33 6.08 -3.16 24.03
N PRO A 34 6.95 -2.23 24.46
CA PRO A 34 7.01 -0.89 23.90
C PRO A 34 7.21 -0.96 22.38
N ARG A 35 6.47 -0.09 21.67
CA ARG A 35 6.51 -0.02 20.21
C ARG A 35 7.94 0.30 19.75
N SER A 36 8.34 -0.30 18.63
CA SER A 36 9.63 -0.01 18.02
C SER A 36 9.82 1.49 17.84
N THR A 37 10.82 2.05 18.53
CA THR A 37 11.24 3.47 18.44
C THR A 37 11.62 3.88 17.01
N LYS A 38 11.85 2.89 16.13
CA LYS A 38 12.29 3.08 14.74
C LYS A 38 11.14 3.30 13.75
N THR A 39 9.92 3.56 14.23
CA THR A 39 8.76 3.77 13.34
C THR A 39 8.98 4.98 12.44
N ASP A 40 9.39 6.11 13.01
CA ASP A 40 9.51 7.36 12.27
C ASP A 40 10.72 7.35 11.33
N THR A 41 11.81 6.68 11.73
CA THR A 41 13.01 6.53 10.87
C THR A 41 12.71 5.67 9.64
N VAL A 42 11.92 4.60 9.79
CA VAL A 42 11.47 3.76 8.66
C VAL A 42 10.56 4.55 7.71
N LEU A 43 9.63 5.35 8.25
CA LEU A 43 8.74 6.16 7.41
C LEU A 43 9.49 7.28 6.67
N ALA A 44 10.42 7.96 7.34
CA ALA A 44 11.26 8.98 6.73
C ALA A 44 12.14 8.40 5.60
N SER A 45 12.67 7.19 5.80
CA SER A 45 13.41 6.48 4.77
C SER A 45 12.53 6.21 3.55
N VAL A 46 11.33 5.66 3.72
CA VAL A 46 10.41 5.39 2.60
C VAL A 46 9.99 6.66 1.87
N GLN A 47 9.77 7.77 2.59
CA GLN A 47 9.41 9.04 1.98
C GLN A 47 10.53 9.64 1.12
N SER A 48 11.80 9.48 1.51
CA SER A 48 12.93 9.99 0.73
C SER A 48 13.17 9.19 -0.55
N ASN A 49 12.96 7.87 -0.50
CA ASN A 49 13.04 7.02 -1.69
C ASN A 49 12.01 5.88 -1.61
N PRO A 50 10.83 6.03 -2.23
CA PRO A 50 9.78 5.02 -2.21
C PRO A 50 10.15 3.71 -2.92
N SER A 51 11.09 3.75 -3.86
CA SER A 51 11.48 2.62 -4.71
C SER A 51 12.61 1.77 -4.12
N GLN A 52 13.11 2.12 -2.93
CA GLN A 52 14.23 1.41 -2.33
C GLN A 52 13.84 0.02 -1.80
N GLY A 53 14.81 -0.90 -1.82
CA GLY A 53 14.63 -2.24 -1.27
C GLY A 53 14.81 -2.28 0.26
N PHE A 54 14.20 -3.28 0.90
CA PHE A 54 14.33 -3.52 2.35
C PHE A 54 15.77 -3.67 2.84
N ARG A 55 16.69 -4.23 2.03
CA ARG A 55 18.11 -4.34 2.42
C ARG A 55 18.79 -2.98 2.59
N VAL A 56 18.41 -2.00 1.77
CA VAL A 56 18.95 -0.63 1.87
C VAL A 56 18.35 0.06 3.08
N MET A 57 17.02 -0.03 3.26
CA MET A 57 16.34 0.53 4.43
C MET A 57 16.87 -0.03 5.75
N GLU A 58 17.19 -1.33 5.80
CA GLU A 58 17.77 -1.96 6.99
C GLU A 58 19.12 -1.35 7.36
N LYS A 59 19.98 -1.07 6.36
CA LYS A 59 21.26 -0.39 6.59
C LYS A 59 21.07 1.03 7.13
N THR A 60 20.10 1.77 6.60
CA THR A 60 19.86 3.17 6.97
C THR A 60 19.14 3.31 8.31
N THR A 61 18.19 2.43 8.62
CA THR A 61 17.31 2.53 9.80
C THR A 61 17.73 1.61 10.94
N SER A 62 18.62 0.64 10.66
CA SER A 62 18.98 -0.48 11.54
C SER A 62 17.77 -1.25 12.06
N ALA A 63 16.61 -1.17 11.40
CA ALA A 63 15.42 -1.93 11.74
C ALA A 63 15.41 -3.24 10.94
N PRO A 64 15.13 -4.39 11.58
CA PRO A 64 15.08 -5.65 10.87
C PRO A 64 13.89 -5.68 9.90
N ARG A 65 14.01 -6.48 8.83
CA ARG A 65 13.00 -6.58 7.76
C ARG A 65 11.58 -6.84 8.25
N SER A 66 11.39 -7.74 9.23
CA SER A 66 10.07 -8.06 9.79
C SER A 66 9.42 -6.83 10.43
N THR A 67 10.17 -6.09 11.24
CA THR A 67 9.71 -4.85 11.87
C THR A 67 9.35 -3.78 10.83
N MET A 68 10.14 -3.65 9.76
CA MET A 68 9.81 -2.72 8.67
C MET A 68 8.51 -3.12 7.97
N HIS A 69 8.33 -4.41 7.66
CA HIS A 69 7.10 -4.91 7.05
C HIS A 69 5.88 -4.62 7.92
N ASP A 70 5.97 -4.88 9.23
CA ASP A 70 4.91 -4.60 10.20
C ASP A 70 4.57 -3.11 10.28
N ILE A 71 5.59 -2.24 10.32
CA ILE A 71 5.41 -0.79 10.36
C ILE A 71 4.69 -0.32 9.11
N LEU A 72 5.16 -0.71 7.92
CA LEU A 72 4.58 -0.29 6.64
C LEU A 72 3.14 -0.79 6.48
N HIS A 73 2.89 -2.06 6.81
CA HIS A 73 1.55 -2.64 6.74
C HIS A 73 0.57 -1.94 7.69
N ARG A 74 0.95 -1.69 8.95
CA ARG A 74 0.10 -0.94 9.90
C ARG A 74 -0.18 0.49 9.47
N ARG A 75 0.78 1.11 8.77
CA ARG A 75 0.66 2.46 8.21
C ARG A 75 0.00 2.49 6.82
N ARG A 76 -0.55 1.36 6.36
CA ARG A 76 -1.29 1.22 5.09
C ARG A 76 -0.45 1.48 3.84
N PHE A 77 0.86 1.29 3.93
CA PHE A 77 1.72 1.24 2.75
C PHE A 77 1.58 -0.12 2.05
N ARG A 78 1.64 -0.11 0.72
CA ARG A 78 1.70 -1.31 -0.11
C ARG A 78 2.78 -1.15 -1.17
N ALA A 79 3.46 -2.24 -1.53
CA ALA A 79 4.30 -2.25 -2.70
C ALA A 79 3.43 -2.27 -3.96
N ALA A 80 3.70 -1.38 -4.90
CA ALA A 80 3.03 -1.32 -6.19
C ALA A 80 4.07 -1.12 -7.29
N PHE A 81 3.78 -1.63 -8.49
CA PHE A 81 4.60 -1.32 -9.65
C PHE A 81 4.44 0.16 -10.02
N PRO A 82 5.53 0.83 -10.41
CA PRO A 82 5.44 2.19 -10.93
C PRO A 82 4.60 2.21 -12.20
N GLU A 83 3.95 3.33 -12.45
CA GLU A 83 3.23 3.56 -13.69
C GLU A 83 4.21 3.58 -14.87
N ILE A 84 3.85 2.93 -15.97
CA ILE A 84 4.64 2.95 -17.20
C ILE A 84 4.28 4.24 -17.94
N ILE A 85 5.18 5.21 -17.88
CA ILE A 85 5.04 6.47 -18.61
C ILE A 85 5.56 6.26 -20.04
N PRO A 86 4.76 6.45 -21.10
CA PRO A 86 5.18 6.18 -22.48
C PRO A 86 6.41 6.97 -22.94
N HIS A 87 6.56 8.21 -22.47
CA HIS A 87 7.70 9.07 -22.79
C HIS A 87 7.98 10.06 -21.65
N THR A 88 9.25 10.40 -21.43
CA THR A 88 9.62 11.46 -20.50
C THR A 88 9.54 12.80 -21.22
N LEU A 89 8.54 13.62 -20.88
CA LEU A 89 8.37 14.95 -21.45
C LEU A 89 9.30 15.98 -20.81
N THR A 90 9.88 16.84 -21.64
CA THR A 90 10.49 18.12 -21.24
C THR A 90 9.41 19.13 -20.81
N GLU A 91 9.82 20.19 -20.11
CA GLU A 91 8.89 21.19 -19.60
C GLU A 91 8.18 21.97 -20.73
N SER A 92 8.88 22.25 -21.83
CA SER A 92 8.29 22.90 -23.01
C SER A 92 7.25 22.01 -23.69
N GLU A 93 7.51 20.71 -23.84
CA GLU A 93 6.55 19.76 -24.42
C GLU A 93 5.30 19.60 -23.54
N ARG A 94 5.46 19.64 -22.21
CA ARG A 94 4.33 19.66 -21.27
C ARG A 94 3.47 20.89 -21.48
N GLN A 95 4.08 22.06 -21.58
CA GLN A 95 3.37 23.32 -21.79
C GLN A 95 2.60 23.31 -23.12
N VAL A 96 3.24 22.85 -24.22
CA VAL A 96 2.58 22.67 -25.52
C VAL A 96 1.36 21.77 -25.40
N ARG A 97 1.48 20.65 -24.67
CA ARG A 97 0.33 19.76 -24.41
C ARG A 97 -0.79 20.47 -23.66
N VAL A 98 -0.48 21.20 -22.58
CA VAL A 98 -1.48 21.94 -21.79
C VAL A 98 -2.22 22.95 -22.68
N ASP A 99 -1.49 23.72 -23.48
CA ASP A 99 -2.07 24.73 -24.35
C ASP A 99 -2.92 24.13 -25.48
N LEU A 100 -2.49 22.98 -26.02
CA LEU A 100 -3.24 22.22 -27.01
C LEU A 100 -4.60 21.76 -26.46
N PHE A 101 -4.64 21.25 -25.23
CA PHE A 101 -5.87 20.73 -24.62
C PHE A 101 -6.76 21.82 -24.00
N ARG A 102 -6.25 23.03 -23.77
CA ARG A 102 -7.03 24.15 -23.21
C ARG A 102 -8.20 24.56 -24.11
N LYS A 103 -7.95 24.73 -25.41
CA LYS A 103 -8.99 25.18 -26.37
C LYS A 103 -10.15 24.18 -26.55
N PRO A 104 -9.90 22.86 -26.70
CA PRO A 104 -10.97 21.87 -26.74
C PRO A 104 -11.76 21.78 -25.43
N LEU A 105 -11.11 21.91 -24.27
CA LEU A 105 -11.78 21.90 -22.97
C LEU A 105 -12.75 23.07 -22.80
N ASP A 106 -12.32 24.27 -23.19
CA ASP A 106 -13.18 25.46 -23.15
C ASP A 106 -14.34 25.35 -24.15
N ARG A 107 -14.07 24.82 -25.35
CA ARG A 107 -15.13 24.57 -26.35
C ARG A 107 -16.16 23.55 -25.88
N LYS A 108 -15.74 22.46 -25.23
CA LYS A 108 -16.66 21.44 -24.68
C LYS A 108 -17.57 22.01 -23.59
N ARG A 109 -17.08 22.99 -22.81
CA ARG A 109 -17.88 23.69 -21.80
C ARG A 109 -18.96 24.58 -22.43
N MET A 110 -18.74 25.10 -23.63
CA MET A 110 -19.69 25.96 -24.34
C MET A 110 -20.60 25.20 -25.32
N VAL A 111 -20.13 24.10 -25.92
CA VAL A 111 -20.86 23.29 -26.90
C VAL A 111 -20.65 21.82 -26.54
N ALA A 112 -21.73 21.14 -26.15
CA ALA A 112 -21.65 19.88 -25.43
C ALA A 112 -21.29 18.64 -26.27
N SER A 113 -21.27 18.71 -27.61
CA SER A 113 -21.24 17.49 -28.42
C SER A 113 -19.88 17.18 -29.06
N THR A 114 -19.27 16.08 -28.60
CA THR A 114 -18.16 15.39 -29.29
C THR A 114 -18.63 14.52 -30.45
N SER A 115 -19.92 14.54 -30.80
CA SER A 115 -20.51 13.71 -31.87
C SER A 115 -19.89 13.92 -33.26
N PHE A 116 -19.15 15.01 -33.46
CA PHE A 116 -18.50 15.35 -34.73
C PHE A 116 -17.01 14.95 -34.79
N ILE A 117 -16.45 14.39 -33.71
CA ILE A 117 -15.04 13.98 -33.69
C ILE A 117 -14.93 12.60 -34.31
N ILE A 118 -14.21 12.51 -35.42
CA ILE A 118 -13.75 11.25 -36.01
C ILE A 118 -12.24 11.18 -35.76
N ALA A 119 -11.78 10.10 -35.12
CA ALA A 119 -10.37 9.85 -34.83
C ALA A 119 -9.89 8.59 -35.55
N HIS A 120 -8.63 8.59 -35.98
CA HIS A 120 -7.96 7.46 -36.62
C HIS A 120 -6.57 7.30 -36.01
N ASP A 121 -6.13 6.06 -35.82
CA ASP A 121 -4.79 5.70 -35.37
C ASP A 121 -4.43 4.31 -35.95
N GLU A 122 -3.15 4.05 -36.13
CA GLU A 122 -2.64 2.80 -36.68
C GLU A 122 -1.97 1.97 -35.59
N LYS A 123 -2.29 0.68 -35.55
CA LYS A 123 -1.69 -0.25 -34.60
C LYS A 123 -1.25 -1.52 -35.30
N TRP A 124 -0.02 -1.93 -35.04
CA TRP A 124 0.49 -3.23 -35.45
C TRP A 124 -0.22 -4.37 -34.70
N ILE A 125 -0.69 -5.37 -35.45
CA ILE A 125 -1.28 -6.61 -34.90
C ILE A 125 -0.36 -7.76 -35.32
N SER A 126 0.34 -8.34 -34.33
CA SER A 126 1.16 -9.53 -34.55
C SER A 126 0.27 -10.78 -34.64
N ASN A 127 0.61 -11.70 -35.55
CA ASN A 127 -0.08 -13.00 -35.66
C ASN A 127 0.10 -13.84 -34.39
N GLU A 128 1.29 -13.77 -33.78
CA GLU A 128 1.61 -14.41 -32.51
C GLU A 128 1.79 -13.33 -31.44
N ASN A 129 1.00 -13.41 -30.38
CA ASN A 129 1.12 -12.56 -29.20
C ASN A 129 1.13 -13.43 -27.93
N PRO A 130 2.21 -14.18 -27.69
CA PRO A 130 2.30 -15.07 -26.55
C PRO A 130 2.31 -14.28 -25.24
N HIS A 131 1.18 -14.28 -24.54
CA HIS A 131 1.11 -13.74 -23.19
C HIS A 131 1.83 -14.68 -22.22
N ARG A 132 2.77 -14.14 -21.43
CA ARG A 132 3.38 -14.87 -20.31
C ARG A 132 2.31 -15.15 -19.24
N LYS A 133 1.73 -16.36 -19.28
CA LYS A 133 0.84 -16.84 -18.22
C LYS A 133 1.67 -17.43 -17.08
N LEU A 134 1.22 -17.20 -15.85
CA LEU A 134 1.81 -17.86 -14.68
C LEU A 134 1.57 -19.37 -14.78
N GLN A 135 2.64 -20.15 -14.61
CA GLN A 135 2.58 -21.61 -14.52
C GLN A 135 2.69 -22.00 -13.04
N TRP A 136 1.72 -22.77 -12.54
CA TRP A 136 1.78 -23.35 -11.19
C TRP A 136 2.66 -24.59 -11.24
N LEU A 137 3.85 -24.51 -10.65
CA LEU A 137 4.85 -25.57 -10.71
C LEU A 137 5.35 -25.92 -9.31
N ALA A 138 5.80 -27.17 -9.13
CA ALA A 138 6.54 -27.56 -7.94
C ALA A 138 7.87 -26.78 -7.86
N ILE A 139 8.41 -26.62 -6.64
CA ILE A 139 9.58 -25.77 -6.35
C ILE A 139 10.80 -26.08 -7.24
N ASP A 140 10.96 -27.35 -7.63
CA ASP A 140 12.13 -27.82 -8.36
C ASP A 140 11.92 -27.91 -9.88
N MET A 141 10.72 -27.58 -10.37
CA MET A 141 10.37 -27.67 -11.80
C MET A 141 10.69 -26.37 -12.53
N ARG A 142 11.29 -26.48 -13.72
CA ARG A 142 11.54 -25.33 -14.60
C ARG A 142 10.27 -24.97 -15.37
N PRO A 143 9.98 -23.67 -15.56
CA PRO A 143 8.87 -23.24 -16.40
C PRO A 143 9.11 -23.61 -17.86
N GLU A 144 8.05 -24.03 -18.54
CA GLU A 144 8.08 -24.27 -19.97
C GLU A 144 8.24 -22.93 -20.70
N ALA A 145 9.06 -22.94 -21.76
CA ALA A 145 9.22 -21.77 -22.61
C ALA A 145 7.89 -21.47 -23.31
N VAL A 146 7.49 -20.20 -23.28
CA VAL A 146 6.36 -19.73 -24.09
C VAL A 146 6.89 -19.58 -25.52
N ALA A 147 6.37 -20.38 -26.46
CA ALA A 147 6.63 -20.23 -27.89
C ALA A 147 6.02 -18.93 -28.39
#